data_AF-A0A022Q0G0-F1
#
_entry.id   AF-A0A022Q0G0-F1
#
_cell.length_a   1.000
_cell.length_b   1.000
_cell.length_c   1.000
_cell.angle_alpha   90.00
_cell.angle_beta   90.00
_cell.angle_gamma   90.00
#
_symmetry.space_group_name_H-M   'P 1'
#
loop_
_entity.id
_entity.type
_entity.pdbx_description
1 polymer ?
#
loop_
_entity_poly.entity_id
_entity_poly.type
_entity_poly.pdbx_seq_one_letter_code
_entity_poly.pdbx_strand_id
1 'polypeptide(L)'
;VGAPARVGLVAPIDVIVPPGNTGLDPSQTSFFQVLNIPTKINKGTVEIVTPVELIKKGDKVGSSEAALLSKLGIRPFSYGLVVTKVYDNGSVFSPEVLDLTEDDLIGKFAMGVSMVTSLALAISYPTLAAAPHMFINAYKNVLAVAVATDYSFPLADKVKEYLADPSKFAVAVAAPAAAGSGAAPAAAAAKEEEKKEEPADESDDDLGFSLFD
;
A
#
# COMPACT_ATOMS: atom_id res chain seq x y z
N VAL A 1 -22.65 -2.28 6.12
CA VAL A 1 -23.68 -1.60 6.93
C VAL A 1 -23.11 -1.35 8.32
N GLY A 2 -23.00 -0.08 8.73
CA GLY A 2 -22.49 0.29 10.05
C GLY A 2 -23.55 0.12 11.13
N ALA A 3 -23.17 -0.43 12.27
CA ALA A 3 -24.04 -0.77 13.36
C ALA A 3 -23.46 -0.32 14.71
N PRO A 4 -24.33 0.02 15.68
CA PRO A 4 -23.89 0.46 16.99
C PRO A 4 -23.26 -0.69 17.79
N ALA A 5 -22.33 -0.32 18.67
CA ALA A 5 -21.79 -1.24 19.67
C ALA A 5 -22.90 -1.66 20.64
N ARG A 6 -23.06 -2.97 20.88
CA ARG A 6 -24.05 -3.48 21.85
C ARG A 6 -23.37 -3.74 23.18
N VAL A 7 -24.08 -3.42 24.26
CA VAL A 7 -23.60 -3.61 25.64
C VAL A 7 -23.29 -5.09 25.89
N GLY A 8 -22.11 -5.36 26.47
CA GLY A 8 -21.69 -6.70 26.89
C GLY A 8 -21.12 -7.60 25.79
N LEU A 9 -21.12 -7.17 24.52
CA LEU A 9 -20.38 -7.86 23.46
C LEU A 9 -18.89 -7.51 23.53
N VAL A 10 -18.06 -8.42 23.02
CA VAL A 10 -16.62 -8.20 22.86
C VAL A 10 -16.38 -7.35 21.62
N ALA A 11 -15.55 -6.31 21.73
CA ALA A 11 -15.21 -5.44 20.62
C ALA A 11 -14.31 -6.17 19.60
N PRO A 12 -14.70 -6.26 18.31
CA PRO A 12 -13.90 -6.88 17.25
C PRO A 12 -12.79 -5.94 16.73
N ILE A 13 -12.96 -4.63 16.90
CA ILE A 13 -12.00 -3.59 16.50
C ILE A 13 -11.82 -2.57 17.62
N ASP A 14 -10.70 -1.87 17.61
CA ASP A 14 -10.45 -0.74 18.50
C ASP A 14 -11.36 0.42 18.13
N VAL A 15 -11.98 1.06 19.13
CA VAL A 15 -12.91 2.18 18.91
C VAL A 15 -12.26 3.47 19.37
N ILE A 16 -12.01 4.36 18.43
CA ILE A 16 -11.40 5.68 18.66
C ILE A 16 -12.48 6.75 18.51
N VAL A 17 -12.55 7.67 19.46
CA VAL A 17 -13.42 8.86 19.33
C VAL A 17 -12.59 10.03 18.78
N PRO A 18 -12.98 10.63 17.65
CA PRO A 18 -12.25 11.76 17.06
C PRO A 18 -12.44 13.04 17.89
N PRO A 19 -11.45 13.96 17.86
CA PRO A 19 -11.61 15.28 18.45
C PRO A 19 -12.64 16.10 17.66
N GLY A 20 -13.39 16.95 18.35
CA GLY A 20 -14.41 17.79 17.72
C GLY A 20 -15.60 18.11 18.61
N ASN A 21 -16.47 18.98 18.11
CA ASN A 21 -17.67 19.38 18.82
C ASN A 21 -18.72 18.26 18.79
N THR A 22 -19.20 17.87 19.97
CA THR A 22 -20.16 16.76 20.12
C THR A 22 -21.61 17.20 19.97
N GLY A 23 -21.89 18.51 20.05
CA GLY A 23 -23.26 19.04 19.98
C GLY A 23 -24.14 18.71 21.19
N LEU A 24 -23.57 18.13 22.25
CA LEU A 24 -24.29 17.81 23.48
C LEU A 24 -24.29 18.98 24.46
N ASP A 25 -25.35 19.03 25.28
CA ASP A 25 -25.53 20.04 26.32
C ASP A 25 -24.44 19.95 27.42
N PRO A 26 -24.03 21.08 28.03
CA PRO A 26 -22.99 21.11 29.06
C PRO A 26 -23.32 20.30 30.32
N SER A 27 -24.60 20.03 30.57
CA SER A 27 -25.08 19.23 31.70
C SER A 27 -24.66 17.75 31.61
N GLN A 28 -24.33 17.25 30.42
CA GLN A 28 -23.96 15.86 30.19
C GLN A 28 -22.43 15.64 30.15
N THR A 29 -21.62 16.65 30.52
CA THR A 29 -20.15 16.55 30.59
C THR A 29 -19.66 15.50 31.58
N SER A 30 -20.45 15.17 32.61
CA SER A 30 -20.13 14.14 33.60
C SER A 30 -19.95 12.75 32.98
N PHE A 31 -20.65 12.42 31.89
CA PHE A 31 -20.50 11.14 31.20
C PHE A 31 -19.12 10.98 30.55
N PHE A 32 -18.54 12.07 30.02
CA PHE A 32 -17.21 12.06 29.40
C PHE A 32 -16.10 11.97 30.46
N GLN A 33 -16.32 12.58 31.63
CA GLN A 33 -15.39 12.51 32.75
C GLN A 33 -15.29 11.08 33.33
N VAL A 34 -16.42 10.37 33.46
CA VAL A 34 -16.44 8.97 33.93
C VAL A 34 -15.66 8.04 32.99
N LEU A 35 -15.62 8.36 31.69
CA LEU A 35 -14.92 7.58 30.67
C LEU A 35 -13.49 8.08 30.41
N ASN A 36 -12.96 8.97 31.26
CA ASN A 36 -11.62 9.57 31.12
C ASN A 36 -11.37 10.27 29.75
N ILE A 37 -12.41 10.82 29.13
CA ILE A 37 -12.29 11.57 27.87
C ILE A 37 -12.11 13.06 28.22
N PRO A 38 -10.99 13.70 27.84
CA PRO A 38 -10.76 15.12 28.12
C PRO A 38 -11.64 15.98 27.20
N THR A 39 -12.67 16.59 27.79
CA THR A 39 -13.59 17.50 27.10
C THR A 39 -13.52 18.92 27.66
N LYS A 40 -13.72 19.92 26.80
CA LYS A 40 -13.80 21.33 27.17
C LYS A 40 -15.12 21.92 26.68
N ILE A 41 -15.73 22.80 27.49
CA ILE A 41 -16.98 23.48 27.10
C ILE A 41 -16.62 24.71 26.27
N ASN A 42 -16.99 24.70 24.99
CA ASN A 42 -16.80 25.81 24.07
C ASN A 42 -18.17 26.24 23.53
N LYS A 43 -18.51 27.54 23.68
CA LYS A 43 -19.76 28.15 23.17
C LYS A 43 -21.06 27.42 23.58
N GLY A 44 -21.10 26.85 24.78
CA GLY A 44 -22.30 26.16 25.30
C GLY A 44 -22.48 24.72 24.81
N THR A 45 -21.51 24.16 24.09
CA THR A 45 -21.48 22.74 23.67
C THR A 45 -20.19 22.06 24.17
N VAL A 46 -20.24 20.73 24.34
CA VAL A 46 -19.08 19.93 24.79
C VAL A 46 -18.19 19.58 23.60
N GLU A 47 -16.90 19.91 23.67
CA GLU A 47 -15.91 19.62 22.63
C GLU A 47 -14.83 18.66 23.17
N ILE A 48 -14.48 17.65 22.37
CA ILE A 48 -13.43 16.67 22.68
C ILE A 48 -12.08 17.25 22.24
N VAL A 49 -11.13 17.37 23.18
CA VAL A 49 -9.84 18.04 22.94
C VAL A 49 -8.86 17.11 22.23
N THR A 50 -8.77 15.86 22.66
CA THR A 50 -7.82 14.88 22.12
C THR A 50 -8.54 13.59 21.72
N PRO A 51 -8.12 12.92 20.63
CA PRO A 51 -8.60 11.57 20.35
C PRO A 51 -8.21 10.63 21.47
N VAL A 52 -9.16 9.83 21.94
CA VAL A 52 -8.95 8.80 22.96
C VAL A 52 -9.50 7.47 22.45
N GLU A 53 -8.70 6.41 22.63
CA GLU A 53 -9.11 5.02 22.44
C GLU A 53 -10.04 4.63 23.60
N LEU A 54 -11.29 4.35 23.25
CA LEU A 54 -12.36 4.12 24.22
C LEU A 54 -12.43 2.63 24.59
N ILE A 55 -12.25 1.75 23.60
CA ILE A 55 -12.34 0.29 23.77
C ILE A 55 -11.25 -0.36 22.92
N LYS A 56 -10.52 -1.32 23.50
CA LYS A 56 -9.56 -2.16 22.76
C LYS A 56 -10.21 -3.44 22.24
N LYS A 57 -9.63 -4.01 21.20
CA LYS A 57 -9.98 -5.35 20.69
C LYS A 57 -9.95 -6.36 21.82
N GLY A 58 -11.06 -7.06 22.02
CA GLY A 58 -11.20 -8.08 23.06
C GLY A 58 -11.85 -7.61 24.36
N ASP A 59 -12.01 -6.30 24.57
CA ASP A 59 -12.69 -5.79 25.76
C ASP A 59 -14.21 -5.83 25.59
N LYS A 60 -14.91 -5.99 26.72
CA LYS A 60 -16.37 -5.96 26.76
C LYS A 60 -16.86 -4.53 26.72
N VAL A 61 -17.78 -4.25 25.80
CA VAL A 61 -18.37 -2.92 25.66
C VAL A 61 -19.22 -2.59 26.89
N GLY A 62 -18.84 -1.52 27.60
CA GLY A 62 -19.59 -1.00 28.74
C GLY A 62 -20.90 -0.32 28.35
N SER A 63 -21.87 -0.27 29.28
CA SER A 63 -23.17 0.38 29.01
C SER A 63 -23.04 1.87 28.73
N SER A 64 -22.14 2.56 29.44
CA SER A 64 -21.89 4.00 29.27
C SER A 64 -21.20 4.31 27.94
N GLU A 65 -20.31 3.42 27.48
CA GLU A 65 -19.54 3.56 26.25
C GLU A 65 -20.43 3.38 25.01
N ALA A 66 -21.26 2.34 25.00
CA ALA A 66 -22.23 2.10 23.93
C ALA A 66 -23.25 3.23 23.80
N ALA A 67 -23.72 3.76 24.93
CA ALA A 67 -24.64 4.89 24.95
C ALA A 67 -23.99 6.16 24.41
N LEU A 68 -22.71 6.40 24.74
CA LEU A 68 -21.96 7.53 24.22
C LEU A 68 -21.74 7.42 22.70
N LEU A 69 -21.28 6.26 22.22
CA LEU A 69 -21.07 6.03 20.78
C LEU A 69 -22.36 6.22 19.98
N SER A 70 -23.49 5.77 20.54
CA SER A 70 -24.81 5.97 19.94
C SER A 70 -25.22 7.44 19.90
N LYS A 71 -24.93 8.22 20.95
CA LYS A 71 -25.21 9.67 21.00
C LYS A 71 -24.31 10.48 20.06
N LEU A 72 -23.05 10.08 19.90
CA LEU A 72 -22.12 10.69 18.95
C LEU A 72 -22.39 10.28 17.50
N GLY A 73 -23.33 9.35 17.25
CA GLY A 73 -23.63 8.83 15.92
C GLY A 73 -22.51 7.96 15.33
N ILE A 74 -21.51 7.57 16.14
CA ILE A 74 -20.39 6.74 15.71
C ILE A 74 -20.84 5.29 15.72
N ARG A 75 -20.79 4.64 14.55
CA ARG A 75 -21.17 3.24 14.36
C ARG A 75 -19.92 2.44 14.00
N PRO A 76 -19.13 2.01 15.01
CA PRO A 76 -17.80 1.48 14.76
C PRO A 76 -17.82 0.08 14.13
N PHE A 77 -18.87 -0.71 14.37
CA PHE A 77 -18.89 -2.10 13.94
C PHE A 77 -19.69 -2.28 12.66
N SER A 78 -19.16 -3.03 11.71
CA SER A 78 -19.94 -3.61 10.62
C SER A 78 -20.30 -5.04 11.00
N TYR A 79 -21.60 -5.37 10.99
CA TYR A 79 -22.03 -6.76 11.08
C TYR A 79 -22.18 -7.31 9.67
N GLY A 80 -21.56 -8.47 9.45
CA GLY A 80 -21.65 -9.25 8.23
C GLY A 80 -21.62 -10.73 8.56
N LEU A 81 -21.80 -11.57 7.54
CA LEU A 81 -21.63 -13.01 7.66
C LEU A 81 -20.12 -13.31 7.73
N VAL A 82 -19.67 -13.81 8.87
CA VAL A 82 -18.28 -14.29 9.02
C VAL A 82 -18.24 -15.74 8.57
N VAL A 83 -17.48 -16.01 7.52
CA VAL A 83 -17.27 -17.37 7.01
C VAL A 83 -16.38 -18.13 7.98
N THR A 84 -16.83 -19.29 8.48
CA THR A 84 -16.06 -20.10 9.44
C THR A 84 -15.19 -21.14 8.75
N LYS A 85 -15.75 -21.84 7.76
CA LYS A 85 -15.09 -22.82 6.91
C LYS A 85 -15.77 -22.84 5.54
N VAL A 86 -14.97 -23.01 4.50
CA VAL A 86 -15.48 -23.24 3.13
C VAL A 86 -15.08 -24.66 2.74
N TYR A 87 -16.02 -25.42 2.20
CA TYR A 87 -15.72 -26.70 1.59
C TYR A 87 -15.84 -26.54 0.07
N ASP A 88 -14.77 -26.86 -0.63
CA ASP A 88 -14.77 -26.86 -2.09
C ASP A 88 -13.89 -28.00 -2.62
N ASN A 89 -14.40 -28.72 -3.62
CA ASN A 89 -13.73 -29.84 -4.30
C ASN A 89 -12.98 -30.84 -3.40
N GLY A 90 -13.59 -31.27 -2.29
CA GLY A 90 -12.97 -32.25 -1.38
C GLY A 90 -12.02 -31.67 -0.33
N SER A 91 -11.75 -30.36 -0.39
CA SER A 91 -10.85 -29.66 0.54
C SER A 91 -11.63 -28.72 1.46
N VAL A 92 -11.20 -28.64 2.72
CA VAL A 92 -11.75 -27.70 3.70
C VAL A 92 -10.79 -26.52 3.84
N PHE A 93 -11.23 -25.34 3.42
CA PHE A 93 -10.48 -24.09 3.52
C PHE A 93 -10.80 -23.35 4.83
N SER A 94 -9.75 -22.89 5.51
CA SER A 94 -9.87 -21.92 6.59
C SER A 94 -10.05 -20.51 6.02
N PRO A 95 -10.65 -19.57 6.78
CA PRO A 95 -10.82 -18.18 6.36
C PRO A 95 -9.50 -17.49 5.99
N GLU A 96 -8.41 -17.87 6.65
CA GLU A 96 -7.06 -17.35 6.38
C GLU A 96 -6.57 -17.57 4.94
N VAL A 97 -7.06 -18.61 4.27
CA VAL A 97 -6.70 -18.85 2.86
C VAL A 97 -7.37 -17.83 1.94
N LEU A 98 -8.54 -17.31 2.31
CA LEU A 98 -9.24 -16.26 1.57
C LEU A 98 -8.61 -14.88 1.79
N ASP A 99 -7.95 -14.67 2.93
CA ASP A 99 -7.28 -13.41 3.26
C ASP A 99 -5.90 -13.27 2.59
N LEU A 100 -5.48 -14.25 1.78
CA LEU A 100 -4.19 -14.21 1.09
C LEU A 100 -4.24 -13.22 -0.08
N THR A 101 -3.37 -12.21 -0.03
CA THR A 101 -3.28 -11.19 -1.08
C THR A 101 -2.31 -11.61 -2.19
N GLU A 102 -2.48 -11.05 -3.39
CA GLU A 102 -1.56 -11.27 -4.52
C GLU A 102 -0.14 -10.78 -4.20
N ASP A 103 -0.03 -9.69 -3.43
CA ASP A 103 1.25 -9.12 -3.00
C ASP A 103 2.06 -10.10 -2.13
N ASP A 104 1.39 -10.83 -1.22
CA ASP A 104 2.02 -11.88 -0.42
C ASP A 104 2.54 -13.04 -1.28
N LEU A 105 1.84 -13.33 -2.37
CA LEU A 105 2.23 -14.37 -3.33
C LEU A 105 3.47 -13.94 -4.12
N ILE A 106 3.49 -12.70 -4.61
CA ILE A 106 4.61 -12.12 -5.33
C ILE A 106 5.86 -12.06 -4.45
N GLY A 107 5.72 -11.64 -3.19
CA GLY A 107 6.83 -11.60 -2.23
C GLY A 107 7.45 -12.98 -2.01
N LYS A 108 6.62 -14.01 -1.78
CA LYS A 108 7.09 -15.40 -1.62
C LYS A 108 7.71 -15.96 -2.90
N PHE A 109 7.13 -15.64 -4.05
CA PHE A 109 7.67 -16.06 -5.34
C PHE A 109 9.04 -15.43 -5.63
N ALA A 110 9.18 -14.12 -5.39
CA ALA A 110 10.44 -13.40 -5.56
C ALA A 110 11.55 -13.95 -4.64
N MET A 111 11.21 -14.26 -3.37
CA MET A 111 12.14 -14.93 -2.46
C MET A 111 12.57 -16.31 -2.97
N GLY A 112 11.63 -17.09 -3.52
CA GLY A 112 11.94 -18.38 -4.14
C GLY A 112 12.91 -18.25 -5.31
N VAL A 113 12.67 -17.31 -6.22
CA VAL A 113 13.57 -17.03 -7.36
C VAL A 113 14.95 -16.63 -6.87
N SER A 114 15.05 -15.74 -5.88
CA SER A 114 16.31 -15.29 -5.28
C SER A 114 17.12 -16.44 -4.65
N MET A 115 16.43 -17.35 -3.95
CA MET A 115 17.09 -18.53 -3.36
C MET A 115 17.64 -19.45 -4.46
N VAL A 116 16.88 -19.70 -5.53
CA VAL A 116 17.32 -20.53 -6.65
C VAL A 116 18.49 -19.89 -7.41
N THR A 117 18.46 -18.57 -7.67
CA THR A 117 19.59 -17.87 -8.31
C THR A 117 20.84 -17.86 -7.44
N SER A 118 20.71 -17.70 -6.12
CA SER A 118 21.87 -17.76 -5.21
C SER A 118 22.52 -19.14 -5.20
N LEU A 119 21.71 -20.20 -5.22
CA LEU A 119 22.20 -21.58 -5.30
C LEU A 119 22.89 -21.86 -6.65
N ALA A 120 22.27 -21.43 -7.76
CA ALA A 120 22.83 -21.58 -9.10
C ALA A 120 24.17 -20.82 -9.24
N LEU A 121 24.28 -19.63 -8.64
CA LEU A 121 25.51 -18.85 -8.61
C LEU A 121 26.62 -19.56 -7.83
N ALA A 122 26.31 -20.18 -6.69
CA ALA A 122 27.30 -20.92 -5.89
C ALA A 122 27.83 -22.16 -6.61
N ILE A 123 26.97 -22.87 -7.34
CA ILE A 123 27.33 -24.08 -8.11
C ILE A 123 28.00 -23.71 -9.45
N SER A 124 28.06 -22.41 -9.80
CA SER A 124 28.56 -21.92 -11.09
C SER A 124 27.82 -22.53 -12.29
N TYR A 125 26.52 -22.81 -12.13
CA TYR A 125 25.68 -23.38 -13.17
C TYR A 125 24.90 -22.27 -13.88
N PRO A 126 25.09 -22.05 -15.20
CA PRO A 126 24.49 -20.93 -15.91
C PRO A 126 23.02 -21.20 -16.24
N THR A 127 22.12 -20.84 -15.32
CA THR A 127 20.69 -20.69 -15.62
C THR A 127 20.42 -19.31 -16.23
N LEU A 128 19.31 -19.14 -16.95
CA LEU A 128 18.95 -17.85 -17.57
C LEU A 128 18.94 -16.69 -16.55
N ALA A 129 18.52 -16.96 -15.32
CA ALA A 129 18.51 -15.98 -14.25
C ALA A 129 19.89 -15.76 -13.59
N ALA A 130 20.77 -16.77 -13.55
CA ALA A 130 22.08 -16.67 -12.91
C ALA A 130 23.19 -16.16 -13.84
N ALA A 131 23.08 -16.36 -15.16
CA ALA A 131 24.08 -15.95 -16.14
C ALA A 131 24.52 -14.47 -16.01
N PRO A 132 23.62 -13.46 -15.96
CA PRO A 132 24.06 -12.06 -15.80
C PRO A 132 24.77 -11.83 -14.46
N HIS A 133 24.32 -12.47 -13.39
CA HIS A 133 24.93 -12.33 -12.06
C HIS A 133 26.32 -12.96 -11.99
N MET A 134 26.59 -14.04 -12.72
CA MET A 134 27.92 -14.67 -12.82
C MET A 134 28.96 -13.72 -13.43
N PHE A 135 28.63 -13.07 -14.56
CA PHE A 135 29.53 -12.13 -15.21
C PHE A 135 29.79 -10.88 -14.35
N ILE A 136 28.75 -10.35 -13.71
CA ILE A 136 28.89 -9.19 -12.81
C ILE A 136 29.75 -9.54 -11.60
N ASN A 137 29.62 -10.74 -11.03
CA ASN A 137 30.42 -11.14 -9.88
C ASN A 137 31.91 -11.31 -10.24
N ALA A 138 32.19 -11.92 -11.40
CA ALA A 138 33.56 -12.01 -11.92
C ALA A 138 34.16 -10.61 -12.13
N TYR A 139 33.39 -9.68 -12.71
CA TYR A 139 33.80 -8.29 -12.86
C TYR A 139 34.06 -7.60 -11.52
N LYS A 140 33.21 -7.79 -10.51
CA LYS A 140 33.40 -7.26 -9.15
C LYS A 140 34.69 -7.77 -8.49
N ASN A 141 35.04 -9.03 -8.66
CA ASN A 141 36.28 -9.60 -8.11
C ASN A 141 37.53 -8.97 -8.73
N VAL A 142 37.56 -8.80 -10.06
CA VAL A 142 38.66 -8.13 -10.76
C VAL A 142 38.74 -6.66 -10.39
N LEU A 143 37.59 -6.00 -10.26
CA LEU A 143 37.50 -4.61 -9.84
C LEU A 143 37.99 -4.39 -8.40
N ALA A 144 37.67 -5.29 -7.47
CA ALA A 144 38.15 -5.23 -6.09
C ALA A 144 39.69 -5.27 -6.03
N VAL A 145 40.33 -6.11 -6.86
CA VAL A 145 41.80 -6.16 -6.98
C VAL A 145 42.34 -4.86 -7.57
N ALA A 146 41.74 -4.36 -8.65
CA ALA A 146 42.19 -3.12 -9.30
C ALA A 146 42.04 -1.86 -8.42
N VAL A 147 41.04 -1.83 -7.52
CA VAL A 147 40.88 -0.78 -6.51
C VAL A 147 41.94 -0.91 -5.41
N ALA A 148 42.24 -2.12 -4.95
CA ALA A 148 43.24 -2.33 -3.90
C ALA A 148 44.69 -2.06 -4.35
N THR A 149 45.01 -2.26 -5.63
CA THR A 149 46.36 -2.08 -6.19
C THR A 149 46.54 -0.79 -6.99
N ASP A 150 45.58 0.14 -6.92
CA ASP A 150 45.58 1.42 -7.65
C ASP A 150 45.84 1.33 -9.17
N TYR A 151 45.61 0.16 -9.77
CA TYR A 151 45.87 -0.07 -11.19
C TYR A 151 44.75 0.53 -12.05
N SER A 152 45.11 1.38 -13.04
CA SER A 152 44.13 2.02 -13.92
C SER A 152 43.69 1.08 -15.04
N PHE A 153 42.38 1.01 -15.27
CA PHE A 153 41.78 0.28 -16.38
C PHE A 153 40.52 1.04 -16.83
N PRO A 154 40.21 1.15 -18.14
CA PRO A 154 39.12 2.01 -18.62
C PRO A 154 37.74 1.75 -18.00
N LEU A 155 37.47 0.51 -17.56
CA LEU A 155 36.24 0.14 -16.85
C LEU A 155 36.35 0.29 -15.33
N ALA A 156 37.55 0.20 -14.76
CA ALA A 156 37.81 0.43 -13.33
C ALA A 156 37.90 1.91 -12.99
N ASP A 157 38.40 2.74 -13.90
CA ASP A 157 38.59 4.19 -13.71
C ASP A 157 37.24 4.90 -13.54
N LYS A 158 36.22 4.49 -14.32
CA LYS A 158 34.84 4.94 -14.12
C LYS A 158 34.34 4.63 -12.71
N VAL A 159 34.61 3.43 -12.19
CA VAL A 159 34.16 3.02 -10.85
C VAL A 159 35.00 3.66 -9.74
N LYS A 160 36.29 3.94 -9.98
CA LYS A 160 37.13 4.74 -9.09
C LYS A 160 36.64 6.19 -9.01
N GLU A 161 36.17 6.76 -10.10
CA GLU A 161 35.48 8.07 -10.11
C GLU A 161 34.15 8.02 -9.35
N TYR A 162 33.36 6.94 -9.48
CA TYR A 162 32.14 6.73 -8.67
C TYR A 162 32.43 6.58 -7.16
N LEU A 163 33.57 5.98 -6.80
CA LEU A 163 33.96 5.80 -5.39
C LEU A 163 34.61 7.05 -4.79
N ALA A 164 35.30 7.86 -5.60
CA ALA A 164 35.93 9.11 -5.17
C ALA A 164 34.92 10.27 -5.02
N ASP A 165 33.89 10.34 -5.88
CA ASP A 165 32.85 11.37 -5.85
C ASP A 165 31.42 10.75 -5.81
N PRO A 166 30.96 10.25 -4.65
CA PRO A 166 29.61 9.67 -4.51
C PRO A 166 28.46 10.68 -4.69
N SER A 167 28.76 11.98 -4.73
CA SER A 167 27.80 13.08 -4.87
C SER A 167 27.48 13.47 -6.32
N LYS A 168 28.29 13.07 -7.31
CA LYS A 168 28.06 13.42 -8.73
C LYS A 168 26.94 12.60 -9.41
N PHE A 169 26.50 11.51 -8.79
CA PHE A 169 25.41 10.67 -9.31
C PHE A 169 24.29 10.37 -8.29
N ALA A 170 24.33 10.97 -7.09
CA ALA A 170 23.25 10.90 -6.10
C ALA A 170 21.93 11.52 -6.60
N VAL A 171 21.96 12.33 -7.66
CA VAL A 171 20.76 12.88 -8.33
C VAL A 171 19.99 11.80 -9.11
N ALA A 172 20.60 10.66 -9.43
CA ALA A 172 19.96 9.61 -10.24
C ALA A 172 19.33 8.45 -9.44
N VAL A 173 19.55 8.34 -8.12
CA VAL A 173 19.06 7.19 -7.31
C VAL A 173 18.25 7.61 -6.06
N ALA A 174 17.95 8.90 -5.88
CA ALA A 174 16.99 9.35 -4.87
C ALA A 174 15.58 9.51 -5.48
N ALA A 175 14.80 8.43 -5.50
CA ALA A 175 13.36 8.51 -5.31
C ALA A 175 13.10 8.29 -3.80
N PRO A 176 12.02 8.80 -3.12
CA PRO A 176 10.63 8.82 -3.63
C PRO A 176 9.68 9.92 -3.05
N ALA A 177 8.39 9.82 -3.42
CA ALA A 177 7.17 10.22 -2.67
C ALA A 177 6.59 11.67 -2.74
N ALA A 178 5.37 11.72 -3.28
CA ALA A 178 4.15 12.43 -2.85
C ALA A 178 4.02 13.99 -2.88
N ALA A 179 2.95 14.39 -3.58
CA ALA A 179 2.06 15.56 -3.38
C ALA A 179 2.51 16.96 -3.83
N GLY A 180 1.66 17.60 -4.67
CA GLY A 180 1.66 19.07 -4.83
C GLY A 180 1.27 19.58 -6.21
N SER A 181 -0.04 19.73 -6.43
CA SER A 181 -0.72 20.63 -7.36
C SER A 181 0.09 21.68 -8.14
N GLY A 182 -0.23 21.81 -9.44
CA GLY A 182 -0.63 23.10 -10.01
C GLY A 182 0.27 23.74 -11.06
N ALA A 183 -0.37 24.05 -12.19
CA ALA A 183 -0.05 25.10 -13.17
C ALA A 183 0.94 24.77 -14.33
N ALA A 184 0.32 24.47 -15.48
CA ALA A 184 0.79 24.89 -16.81
C ALA A 184 0.84 26.44 -16.91
N PRO A 185 1.53 27.05 -17.89
CA PRO A 185 1.09 27.12 -19.31
C PRO A 185 2.28 26.94 -20.31
N ALA A 186 2.13 26.34 -21.48
CA ALA A 186 1.36 26.73 -22.68
C ALA A 186 1.80 28.06 -23.35
N ALA A 187 2.53 27.94 -24.46
CA ALA A 187 2.51 28.84 -25.62
C ALA A 187 2.18 27.93 -26.82
N ALA A 188 0.95 27.90 -27.36
CA ALA A 188 0.30 28.86 -28.26
C ALA A 188 1.03 29.01 -29.61
N ALA A 189 0.42 29.01 -30.79
CA ALA A 189 -0.89 28.65 -31.34
C ALA A 189 -0.85 29.10 -32.82
N ALA A 190 -1.37 28.31 -33.77
CA ALA A 190 -2.02 28.73 -35.03
C ALA A 190 -2.29 27.44 -35.88
N LYS A 191 -3.50 26.86 -36.00
CA LYS A 191 -4.73 27.29 -36.74
C LYS A 191 -4.44 27.58 -38.22
N GLU A 192 -5.13 27.04 -39.24
CA GLU A 192 -6.55 26.72 -39.49
C GLU A 192 -6.63 25.55 -40.52
N GLU A 193 -7.49 24.53 -40.37
CA GLU A 193 -8.91 24.39 -40.76
C GLU A 193 -9.22 24.38 -42.28
N GLU A 194 -9.70 23.25 -42.81
CA GLU A 194 -11.06 23.17 -43.39
C GLU A 194 -11.59 21.71 -43.55
N LYS A 195 -12.91 21.61 -43.35
CA LYS A 195 -13.85 20.46 -43.26
C LYS A 195 -14.18 19.88 -44.66
N LYS A 196 -14.51 18.59 -44.84
CA LYS A 196 -15.84 17.88 -44.84
C LYS A 196 -15.65 16.69 -45.83
N GLU A 197 -16.21 15.47 -45.76
CA GLU A 197 -17.58 14.95 -45.59
C GLU A 197 -17.52 13.40 -45.45
N GLU A 198 -18.44 12.76 -44.70
CA GLU A 198 -18.81 11.32 -44.74
C GLU A 198 -19.77 11.03 -45.94
N PRO A 199 -20.28 9.79 -46.25
CA PRO A 199 -20.16 8.43 -45.64
C PRO A 199 -20.01 7.21 -46.64
N ALA A 200 -19.92 5.99 -46.09
CA ALA A 200 -20.35 4.64 -46.57
C ALA A 200 -19.93 4.08 -47.96
N ASP A 201 -19.26 2.91 -48.03
CA ASP A 201 -19.86 1.56 -48.30
C ASP A 201 -18.78 0.47 -48.57
N GLU A 202 -19.11 -0.76 -48.18
CA GLU A 202 -18.63 -2.11 -48.61
C GLU A 202 -17.19 -2.37 -49.13
N SER A 203 -16.45 -3.22 -48.41
CA SER A 203 -15.81 -4.44 -48.97
C SER A 203 -15.36 -5.39 -47.85
N ASP A 204 -16.21 -6.38 -47.61
CA ASP A 204 -15.87 -7.68 -47.00
C ASP A 204 -14.91 -8.47 -47.93
N ASP A 205 -14.29 -9.51 -47.38
CA ASP A 205 -13.38 -10.49 -47.99
C ASP A 205 -11.88 -10.10 -48.07
N ASP A 206 -11.10 -10.51 -47.05
CA ASP A 206 -9.92 -11.39 -47.21
C ASP A 206 -8.98 -11.42 -45.97
N LEU A 207 -9.50 -11.74 -44.78
CA LEU A 207 -8.67 -12.08 -43.62
C LEU A 207 -9.10 -13.41 -42.99
N GLY A 208 -9.04 -14.46 -43.82
CA GLY A 208 -9.17 -15.85 -43.40
C GLY A 208 -7.93 -16.32 -42.62
N PHE A 209 -8.00 -16.29 -41.30
CA PHE A 209 -7.16 -17.11 -40.41
C PHE A 209 -7.98 -17.59 -39.21
N SER A 210 -8.77 -18.64 -39.43
CA SER A 210 -9.44 -19.42 -38.38
C SER A 210 -8.39 -20.20 -37.58
N LEU A 211 -7.91 -19.60 -36.47
CA LEU A 211 -6.99 -20.21 -35.51
C LEU A 211 -7.75 -20.86 -34.33
N PHE A 212 -8.77 -21.64 -34.65
CA PHE A 212 -9.35 -22.62 -33.73
C PHE A 212 -9.66 -23.89 -34.51
N ASP A 213 -8.62 -24.69 -34.73
CA ASP A 213 -8.68 -26.15 -34.73
C ASP A 213 -7.55 -26.65 -33.80
#